data_AF-A0A7J8L6S2-F1
#
_entry.id   AF-A0A7J8L6S2-F1
#
_cell.length_a   1.000
_cell.length_b   1.000
_cell.length_c   1.000
_cell.angle_alpha   90.00
_cell.angle_beta   90.00
_cell.angle_gamma   90.00
#
_symmetry.space_group_name_H-M   'P 1'
#
loop_
_entity.id
_entity.type
_entity.pdbx_description
1 polymer ?
#
loop_
_entity_poly.entity_id
_entity_poly.type
_entity_poly.pdbx_seq_one_letter_code
_entity_poly.pdbx_strand_id
1 'polypeptide(L)'
;MGKPGGLFDLENHFAFYGAYHSNPINIFIHTLFVWPIFFTSLVLFYFTPTICDLSQSGILPSGFNHVLVFNYGFLFALIYGLFYVILDKKAGSLAALICLACWVGATFVAAHLGYSLAWKIVNHFVPSMDFSILPLYVPLDLFFDKSMANMEGPSS
;
A
#
# COMPACT_ATOMS: atom_id res chain seq x y z
N MET A 1 21.91 32.50 0.57
CA MET A 1 22.60 31.52 1.44
C MET A 1 21.56 30.48 1.83
N GLY A 2 21.54 29.34 1.14
CA GLY A 2 20.59 28.24 1.43
C GLY A 2 21.00 27.53 2.71
N LYS A 3 20.05 27.33 3.63
CA LYS A 3 20.26 26.50 4.83
C LYS A 3 20.56 25.08 4.39
N PRO A 4 21.50 24.36 5.04
CA PRO A 4 21.71 22.94 4.77
C PRO A 4 20.41 22.22 5.12
N GLY A 5 19.77 21.59 4.12
CA GLY A 5 18.57 20.77 4.31
C GLY A 5 18.90 19.59 5.21
N GLY A 6 18.64 19.74 6.50
CA GLY A 6 18.83 18.69 7.48
C GLY A 6 17.67 17.68 7.44
N LEU A 7 17.87 16.51 8.03
CA LEU A 7 16.87 15.46 8.26
C LEU A 7 15.52 15.95 8.84
N PHE A 8 15.50 17.14 9.45
CA PHE A 8 14.32 17.76 10.08
C PHE A 8 13.76 18.96 9.31
N ASP A 9 14.23 19.22 8.09
CA ASP A 9 13.65 20.24 7.22
C ASP A 9 12.35 19.71 6.59
N LEU A 10 11.30 19.67 7.41
CA LEU A 10 9.98 19.14 7.04
C LEU A 10 9.37 19.91 5.87
N GLU A 11 9.65 21.22 5.74
CA GLU A 11 9.12 22.03 4.65
C GLU A 11 9.67 21.57 3.29
N ASN A 12 10.99 21.42 3.19
CA ASN A 12 11.62 20.92 1.96
C ASN A 12 11.23 19.46 1.68
N HIS A 13 11.13 18.60 2.70
CA HIS A 13 10.67 17.22 2.50
C HIS A 13 9.21 17.12 2.08
N PHE A 14 8.29 17.90 2.68
CA PHE A 14 6.88 17.92 2.29
C PHE A 14 6.66 18.59 0.95
N ALA A 15 7.42 19.63 0.59
CA ALA A 15 7.34 20.27 -0.71
C ALA A 15 7.81 19.34 -1.83
N PHE A 16 8.92 18.63 -1.63
CA PHE A 16 9.40 17.61 -2.56
C PHE A 16 8.42 16.42 -2.67
N TYR A 17 7.92 15.92 -1.54
CA TYR A 17 6.90 14.86 -1.50
C TYR A 17 5.57 15.30 -2.14
N GLY A 18 5.17 16.55 -1.94
CA GLY A 18 3.99 17.16 -2.53
C GLY A 18 4.11 17.30 -4.05
N ALA A 19 5.27 17.74 -4.55
CA ALA A 19 5.55 17.79 -5.98
C ALA A 19 5.48 16.40 -6.62
N TYR A 20 5.95 15.35 -5.94
CA TYR A 20 5.81 13.97 -6.38
C TYR A 20 4.33 13.55 -6.54
N HIS A 21 3.45 14.00 -5.63
CA HIS A 21 2.01 13.75 -5.67
C HIS A 21 1.22 14.62 -6.66
N SER A 22 1.90 15.41 -7.49
CA SER A 22 1.28 16.16 -8.59
C SER A 22 1.44 15.49 -9.95
N ASN A 23 2.33 14.49 -10.06
CA ASN A 23 2.52 13.73 -11.30
C ASN A 23 1.40 12.66 -11.46
N PRO A 24 0.60 12.69 -12.54
CA PRO A 24 -0.53 11.78 -12.70
C PRO A 24 -0.13 10.30 -12.81
N ILE A 25 1.06 10.00 -13.35
CA ILE A 25 1.59 8.63 -13.43
C ILE A 25 1.87 8.11 -12.03
N ASN A 26 2.50 8.93 -11.19
CA ASN A 26 2.76 8.55 -9.81
C ASN A 26 1.47 8.34 -9.01
N ILE A 27 0.50 9.28 -9.11
CA ILE A 27 -0.80 9.13 -8.45
C ILE A 27 -1.47 7.83 -8.89
N PHE A 28 -1.42 7.49 -10.17
CA PHE A 28 -1.96 6.24 -10.69
C PHE A 28 -1.26 5.01 -10.08
N ILE A 29 0.08 4.97 -10.11
CA ILE A 29 0.89 3.89 -9.52
C ILE A 29 0.56 3.76 -8.02
N HIS A 30 0.56 4.85 -7.27
CA HIS A 30 0.23 4.87 -5.84
C HIS A 30 -1.18 4.32 -5.58
N THR A 31 -2.18 4.80 -6.32
CA THR A 31 -3.58 4.37 -6.18
C THR A 31 -3.76 2.89 -6.54
N LEU A 32 -2.96 2.36 -7.46
CA LEU A 32 -2.98 0.94 -7.84
C LEU A 32 -2.33 0.05 -6.77
N PHE A 33 -1.15 0.43 -6.27
CA PHE A 33 -0.32 -0.41 -5.41
C PHE A 33 -0.61 -0.30 -3.91
N VAL A 34 -1.34 0.73 -3.47
CA VAL A 34 -1.74 0.83 -2.06
C VAL A 34 -2.60 -0.37 -1.62
N TRP A 35 -3.50 -0.87 -2.47
CA TRP A 35 -4.41 -1.96 -2.09
C TRP A 35 -3.72 -3.31 -1.98
N PRO A 36 -2.85 -3.73 -2.92
CA PRO A 36 -2.09 -4.96 -2.74
C PRO A 36 -1.16 -4.95 -1.52
N ILE A 37 -0.51 -3.81 -1.21
CA ILE A 37 0.34 -3.67 -0.01
C ILE A 37 -0.51 -3.79 1.28
N PHE A 38 -1.64 -3.10 1.29
CA PHE A 38 -2.58 -3.17 2.38
C PHE A 38 -3.10 -4.61 2.58
N PHE A 39 -3.44 -5.30 1.48
CA PHE A 39 -3.89 -6.69 1.50
C PHE A 39 -2.83 -7.65 2.07
N THR A 40 -1.58 -7.57 1.62
CA THR A 40 -0.52 -8.47 2.13
C THR A 40 -0.20 -8.21 3.60
N SER A 41 -0.31 -6.96 4.06
CA SER A 41 -0.21 -6.61 5.49
C SER A 41 -1.32 -7.29 6.31
N LEU A 42 -2.56 -7.31 5.79
CA LEU A 42 -3.68 -7.99 6.44
C LEU A 42 -3.49 -9.52 6.49
N VAL A 43 -2.92 -10.14 5.45
CA VAL A 43 -2.59 -11.58 5.45
C VAL A 43 -1.59 -11.89 6.58
N LEU A 44 -0.61 -11.02 6.84
CA LEU A 44 0.29 -11.19 7.99
C LEU A 44 -0.43 -11.01 9.32
N PHE A 45 -1.25 -9.97 9.43
CA PHE A 45 -1.99 -9.70 10.66
C PHE A 45 -3.02 -10.76 10.99
N TYR A 46 -3.42 -11.59 10.02
CA TYR A 46 -4.27 -12.75 10.27
C TYR A 46 -3.71 -13.68 11.38
N PHE A 47 -2.39 -13.84 11.44
CA PHE A 47 -1.72 -14.73 12.40
C PHE A 47 -1.52 -14.12 13.79
N THR A 48 -2.05 -12.92 14.02
CA THR A 48 -2.03 -12.31 15.34
C THR A 48 -3.16 -12.86 16.23
N PRO A 49 -3.00 -12.81 17.58
CA PRO A 49 -4.05 -13.26 18.49
C PRO A 49 -5.39 -12.56 18.24
N THR A 50 -6.47 -13.32 18.34
CA THR A 50 -7.84 -12.79 18.24
C THR A 50 -8.10 -11.83 19.40
N ILE A 51 -8.66 -10.66 19.09
CA ILE A 51 -8.99 -9.62 20.07
C ILE A 51 -10.40 -9.84 20.61
N CYS A 52 -11.31 -10.32 19.75
CA CYS A 52 -12.67 -10.66 20.14
C CYS A 52 -13.11 -11.96 19.44
N ASP A 53 -13.48 -12.98 20.23
CA ASP A 53 -14.04 -14.21 19.69
C ASP A 53 -15.56 -14.09 19.58
N LEU A 54 -16.03 -13.78 18.37
CA LEU A 54 -17.46 -13.67 18.03
C LEU A 54 -17.98 -14.96 17.38
N SER A 55 -17.17 -16.02 17.29
CA SER A 55 -17.56 -17.27 16.61
C SER A 55 -18.79 -17.94 17.23
N GLN A 56 -19.05 -17.72 18.53
CA GLN A 56 -20.22 -18.22 19.26
C GLN A 56 -21.39 -17.23 19.34
N SER A 57 -21.24 -16.02 18.82
CA SER A 57 -22.24 -14.95 19.01
C SER A 57 -23.49 -15.10 18.14
N GLY A 58 -23.46 -15.96 17.11
CA GLY A 58 -24.58 -16.17 16.19
C GLY A 58 -24.90 -14.99 15.26
N ILE A 59 -24.07 -13.93 15.28
CA ILE A 59 -24.29 -12.70 14.50
C ILE A 59 -23.96 -12.92 13.02
N LEU A 60 -22.95 -13.75 12.71
CA LEU A 60 -22.57 -14.07 11.34
C LEU A 60 -23.15 -15.42 10.91
N PRO A 61 -23.37 -15.66 9.61
CA PRO A 61 -23.77 -16.98 9.12
C PRO A 61 -22.73 -18.04 9.52
N SER A 62 -23.17 -19.24 9.87
CA SER A 62 -22.33 -20.33 10.39
C SER A 62 -21.09 -20.64 9.54
N GLY A 63 -21.16 -20.47 8.21
CA GLY A 63 -20.02 -20.64 7.31
C GLY A 63 -18.91 -19.59 7.43
N PHE A 64 -19.20 -18.39 7.97
CA PHE A 64 -18.23 -17.30 8.12
C PHE A 64 -17.71 -17.15 9.55
N ASN A 65 -18.42 -17.67 10.57
CA ASN A 65 -18.05 -17.54 11.98
C ASN A 65 -16.67 -18.11 12.32
N HIS A 66 -16.25 -19.16 11.62
CA HIS A 66 -14.95 -19.81 11.85
C HIS A 66 -13.81 -19.19 11.05
N VAL A 67 -14.14 -18.38 10.04
CA VAL A 67 -13.16 -17.79 9.12
C VAL A 67 -12.89 -16.35 9.49
N LEU A 68 -13.91 -15.54 9.77
CA LEU A 68 -13.75 -14.12 10.10
C LEU A 68 -13.21 -13.94 11.53
N VAL A 69 -11.89 -13.79 11.62
CA VAL A 69 -11.18 -13.53 12.87
C VAL A 69 -11.11 -12.02 13.13
N PHE A 70 -11.65 -11.58 14.27
CA PHE A 70 -11.50 -10.20 14.74
C PHE A 70 -10.17 -10.05 15.49
N ASN A 71 -9.10 -9.85 14.72
CA ASN A 71 -7.73 -9.66 15.19
C ASN A 71 -7.21 -8.24 14.86
N TYR A 72 -5.90 -8.02 14.97
CA TYR A 72 -5.30 -6.74 14.59
C TYR A 72 -5.51 -6.38 13.11
N GLY A 73 -5.69 -7.36 12.23
CA GLY A 73 -6.01 -7.11 10.82
C GLY A 73 -7.38 -6.43 10.65
N PHE A 74 -8.39 -6.86 11.42
CA PHE A 74 -9.69 -6.20 11.44
C PHE A 74 -9.58 -4.75 11.94
N LEU A 75 -8.88 -4.53 13.07
CA LEU A 75 -8.69 -3.18 13.60
C LEU A 75 -7.95 -2.29 12.62
N PHE A 76 -6.91 -2.81 11.98
CA PHE A 76 -6.15 -2.09 10.97
C PHE A 76 -7.05 -1.67 9.81
N ALA A 77 -7.89 -2.57 9.29
CA ALA A 77 -8.84 -2.24 8.24
C ALA A 77 -9.92 -1.26 8.66
N LEU A 78 -10.42 -1.35 9.89
CA LEU A 78 -11.38 -0.41 10.44
C LEU A 78 -10.79 1.00 10.57
N ILE A 79 -9.58 1.12 11.14
CA ILE A 79 -8.90 2.40 11.34
C ILE A 79 -8.63 3.07 9.98
N TYR A 80 -8.08 2.35 9.01
CA TYR A 80 -7.80 2.90 7.68
C TYR A 80 -9.09 3.25 6.93
N GLY A 81 -10.13 2.41 7.01
CA GLY A 81 -11.43 2.71 6.41
C GLY A 81 -12.06 3.99 6.98
N LEU A 82 -12.07 4.15 8.31
CA LEU A 82 -12.56 5.37 8.96
C LEU A 82 -11.71 6.59 8.60
N PHE A 83 -10.39 6.43 8.59
CA PHE A 83 -9.47 7.49 8.18
C PHE A 83 -9.78 8.00 6.78
N TYR A 84 -9.97 7.11 5.80
CA TYR A 84 -10.32 7.50 4.44
C TYR A 84 -11.68 8.21 4.36
N VAL A 85 -12.70 7.75 5.08
CA VAL A 85 -14.03 8.41 5.12
C VAL A 85 -13.95 9.82 5.72
N ILE A 86 -13.10 10.02 6.73
CA ILE A 86 -12.87 11.34 7.34
C ILE A 86 -12.21 12.29 6.33
N LEU A 87 -11.25 11.79 5.53
CA LEU A 87 -10.58 12.58 4.50
C LEU A 87 -11.53 13.04 3.38
N ASP A 88 -12.33 12.13 2.84
CA ASP A 88 -13.36 12.45 1.85
C ASP A 88 -14.54 11.48 1.99
N LYS A 89 -15.75 11.99 2.16
CA LYS A 89 -16.92 11.13 2.41
C LYS A 89 -17.24 10.21 1.23
N LYS A 90 -17.04 10.64 0.00
CA LYS A 90 -17.45 9.91 -1.22
C LYS A 90 -16.35 8.95 -1.68
N ALA A 91 -15.14 9.44 -1.89
CA ALA A 91 -14.01 8.60 -2.27
C ALA A 91 -13.58 7.71 -1.09
N GLY A 92 -13.65 8.22 0.13
CA GLY A 92 -13.30 7.49 1.33
C GLY A 92 -14.28 6.38 1.70
N SER A 93 -15.57 6.51 1.39
CA SER A 93 -16.53 5.41 1.57
C SER A 93 -16.26 4.26 0.59
N LEU A 94 -15.86 4.56 -0.64
CA LEU A 94 -15.37 3.54 -1.57
C LEU A 94 -14.09 2.88 -1.05
N ALA A 95 -13.12 3.68 -0.58
CA ALA A 95 -11.89 3.16 0.02
C ALA A 95 -12.17 2.27 1.24
N ALA A 96 -13.11 2.65 2.11
CA ALA A 96 -13.52 1.84 3.25
C ALA A 96 -14.12 0.49 2.83
N LEU A 97 -14.91 0.47 1.75
CA LEU A 97 -15.42 -0.77 1.17
C LEU A 97 -14.28 -1.66 0.67
N ILE A 98 -13.29 -1.07 -0.01
CA ILE A 98 -12.10 -1.80 -0.46
C ILE A 98 -11.31 -2.33 0.74
N CYS A 99 -11.12 -1.55 1.81
CA CYS A 99 -10.46 -2.01 3.03
C CYS A 99 -11.17 -3.22 3.65
N LEU A 100 -12.50 -3.20 3.71
CA LEU A 100 -13.30 -4.33 4.21
C LEU A 100 -13.19 -5.55 3.29
N ALA A 101 -13.26 -5.35 1.96
CA ALA A 101 -13.08 -6.44 0.99
C ALA A 101 -11.67 -7.06 1.10
N CYS A 102 -10.63 -6.25 1.26
CA CYS A 102 -9.28 -6.71 1.51
C CYS A 102 -9.16 -7.51 2.81
N TRP A 103 -9.80 -7.07 3.90
CA TRP A 103 -9.80 -7.81 5.17
C TRP A 103 -10.47 -9.17 5.04
N VAL A 104 -11.66 -9.23 4.45
CA VAL A 104 -12.37 -10.50 4.20
C VAL A 104 -11.51 -11.41 3.32
N GLY A 105 -11.03 -10.91 2.19
CA GLY A 105 -10.22 -11.70 1.27
C GLY A 105 -8.91 -12.19 1.90
N ALA A 106 -8.20 -11.34 2.64
CA ALA A 106 -6.95 -11.68 3.30
C ALA A 106 -7.17 -12.77 4.36
N THR A 107 -8.28 -12.70 5.08
CA THR A 107 -8.68 -13.70 6.07
C THR A 107 -8.92 -15.07 5.42
N PHE A 108 -9.69 -15.12 4.33
CA PHE A 108 -9.90 -16.38 3.57
C PHE A 108 -8.58 -16.94 3.01
N VAL A 109 -7.77 -16.09 2.40
CA VAL A 109 -6.48 -16.49 1.82
C VAL A 109 -5.53 -17.01 2.90
N ALA A 110 -5.35 -16.27 4.00
CA ALA A 110 -4.44 -16.66 5.08
C ALA A 110 -4.89 -17.95 5.80
N ALA A 111 -6.20 -18.17 5.93
CA ALA A 111 -6.75 -19.41 6.48
C ALA A 111 -6.37 -20.65 5.66
N HIS A 112 -6.19 -20.52 4.34
CA HIS A 112 -5.80 -21.62 3.46
C HIS A 112 -4.28 -21.78 3.28
N LEU A 113 -3.49 -20.71 3.39
CA LEU A 113 -2.05 -20.74 3.11
C LEU A 113 -1.17 -21.17 4.29
N GLY A 114 -1.59 -20.90 5.53
CA GLY A 114 -0.73 -21.08 6.71
C GLY A 114 0.46 -20.10 6.76
N TYR A 115 1.06 -19.96 7.95
CA TYR A 115 2.03 -18.88 8.23
C TYR A 115 3.28 -18.90 7.34
N SER A 116 3.88 -20.08 7.12
CA SER A 116 5.12 -20.20 6.35
C SER A 116 4.98 -19.76 4.88
N LEU A 117 3.84 -20.09 4.26
CA LEU A 117 3.57 -19.70 2.87
C LEU A 117 3.12 -18.23 2.78
N ALA A 118 2.31 -17.76 3.73
CA ALA A 118 1.93 -16.36 3.82
C ALA A 118 3.16 -15.43 3.97
N TRP A 119 4.10 -15.80 4.84
CA TRP A 119 5.37 -15.08 5.02
C TRP A 119 6.20 -15.05 3.73
N LYS A 120 6.22 -16.13 2.94
CA LYS A 120 6.90 -16.16 1.63
C LYS A 120 6.24 -15.22 0.62
N ILE A 121 4.91 -15.18 0.55
CA ILE A 121 4.22 -14.25 -0.35
C ILE A 121 4.57 -12.81 -0.02
N VAL A 122 4.58 -12.46 1.26
CA VAL A 122 4.93 -11.11 1.71
C VAL A 122 6.39 -10.80 1.36
N ASN A 123 7.34 -11.71 1.62
CA ASN A 123 8.74 -11.49 1.26
C ASN A 123 9.03 -11.48 -0.24
N HIS A 124 8.17 -12.02 -1.08
CA HIS A 124 8.32 -11.88 -2.53
C HIS A 124 7.62 -10.64 -3.07
N PHE A 125 6.48 -10.26 -2.48
CA PHE A 125 5.62 -9.19 -2.97
C PHE A 125 6.02 -7.82 -2.42
N VAL A 126 6.28 -7.70 -1.11
CA VAL A 126 6.61 -6.43 -0.46
C VAL A 126 7.99 -5.90 -0.90
N PRO A 127 9.05 -6.73 -1.00
CA PRO A 127 10.33 -6.29 -1.56
C PRO A 127 10.29 -6.04 -3.07
N SER A 128 9.36 -6.65 -3.81
CA SER A 128 9.14 -6.29 -5.22
C SER A 128 8.42 -4.93 -5.38
N MET A 129 7.85 -4.41 -4.30
CA MET A 129 7.28 -3.06 -4.17
C MET A 129 8.18 -2.16 -3.32
N ASP A 130 9.50 -2.34 -3.47
CA ASP A 130 10.47 -1.51 -2.77
C ASP A 130 10.17 -0.02 -3.03
N PHE A 131 9.87 0.75 -2.00
CA PHE A 131 9.73 2.20 -2.13
C PHE A 131 11.05 2.90 -2.54
N SER A 132 12.14 2.13 -2.69
CA SER A 132 13.40 2.56 -3.29
C SER A 132 13.46 2.51 -4.83
N ILE A 133 12.36 2.19 -5.56
CA ILE A 133 12.29 2.36 -7.04
C ILE A 133 11.91 3.79 -7.47
N LEU A 134 11.62 4.69 -6.53
CA LEU A 134 11.37 6.11 -6.82
C LEU A 134 12.57 6.85 -7.47
N PRO A 135 13.84 6.59 -7.10
CA PRO A 135 15.00 7.14 -7.79
C PRO A 135 15.35 6.37 -9.08
N LEU A 136 14.71 5.24 -9.37
CA LEU A 136 14.95 4.45 -10.58
C LEU A 136 14.16 4.92 -11.81
N TYR A 137 13.42 6.03 -11.68
CA TYR A 137 12.96 6.85 -12.82
C TYR A 137 13.91 8.00 -13.16
N VAL A 138 14.97 8.24 -12.36
CA VAL A 138 16.08 9.13 -12.74
C VAL A 138 16.88 8.64 -13.96
N PRO A 139 16.90 7.35 -14.40
CA PRO A 139 17.50 7.01 -15.68
C PRO A 139 16.51 7.14 -16.86
N LEU A 140 15.28 7.67 -16.68
CA LEU A 140 14.58 8.22 -17.84
C LEU A 140 15.30 9.48 -18.35
N ASP A 141 16.04 10.17 -17.48
CA ASP A 141 16.97 11.23 -17.87
C ASP A 141 18.13 10.65 -18.71
N LEU A 142 18.58 9.41 -18.44
CA LEU A 142 19.52 8.67 -19.31
C LEU A 142 18.89 8.27 -20.66
N PHE A 143 17.57 8.05 -20.72
CA PHE A 143 16.89 7.71 -21.98
C PHE A 143 16.67 8.96 -22.84
N PHE A 144 16.43 10.11 -22.21
CA PHE A 144 16.35 11.41 -22.89
C PHE A 144 17.74 11.89 -23.36
N ASP A 145 18.78 11.65 -22.58
CA ASP A 145 20.17 11.97 -22.95
C ASP A 145 20.62 11.15 -24.18
N LYS A 146 20.21 9.88 -24.26
CA LYS A 146 20.43 9.01 -25.43
C LYS A 146 19.59 9.40 -26.66
N SER A 147 18.45 10.07 -26.45
CA SER A 147 17.62 10.65 -27.51
C SER A 147 18.21 11.97 -28.05
N MET A 148 18.92 12.74 -27.20
CA MET A 148 19.60 13.98 -27.61
C MET A 148 20.96 13.70 -28.27
N ALA A 149 21.65 12.62 -27.90
CA ALA A 149 22.87 12.15 -28.57
C ALA A 149 22.67 11.71 -30.04
N ASN A 150 21.42 11.48 -30.48
CA ASN A 150 21.07 11.17 -31.88
C ASN A 150 20.63 12.41 -32.70
N MET A 151 20.58 13.59 -32.09
CA MET A 151 20.24 14.86 -32.76
C MET A 151 21.48 15.67 -33.15
N GLU A 152 22.64 15.34 -32.58
CA GLU A 152 23.95 15.84 -33.02
C GLU A 152 24.54 14.88 -34.08
N GLY A 153 24.04 15.01 -35.31
CA GLY A 153 24.71 14.48 -36.50
C GLY A 153 26.06 15.18 -36.73
N PRO A 154 26.98 14.55 -37.48
CA PRO A 154 28.42 14.77 -37.34
C PRO A 154 28.86 16.16 -37.80
N SER A 155 29.61 16.87 -36.94
CA SER A 155 30.38 18.04 -37.33
C SER A 155 31.78 17.62 -37.81
N SER A 156 31.86 17.12 -39.04
CA SER A 156 33.00 17.29 -39.97
C SER A 156 32.64 16.73 -41.34
#